data_AF-A0A7S1CQN4-F1
#
_entry.id   AF-A0A7S1CQN4-F1
#
_cell.length_a   1.000
_cell.length_b   1.000
_cell.length_c   1.000
_cell.angle_alpha   90.00
_cell.angle_beta   90.00
_cell.angle_gamma   90.00
#
_symmetry.space_group_name_H-M   'P 1'
#
loop_
_entity.id
_entity.type
_entity.pdbx_description
1 polymer ?
#
loop_
_entity_poly.entity_id
_entity_poly.type
_entity_poly.pdbx_seq_one_letter_code
_entity_poly.pdbx_strand_id
1 'polypeptide(L)'
;HGAAAADVVAAGGVAALLDVVRDGHPRGHATAAWALTELIRSHTAAAAALFDAGGVLPLLDVVRSGDVHGRSHASAALKEMLEYHPAAAADVADGGGVATL
;
A
#
# COMPACT_ATOMS: atom_id res chain seq x y z
N HIS A 1 7.57 -10.22 17.38
CA HIS A 1 7.25 -8.80 17.65
C HIS A 1 5.94 -8.34 16.97
N GLY A 2 4.87 -9.13 16.98
CA GLY A 2 3.66 -8.85 16.17
C GLY A 2 2.63 -7.88 16.77
N ALA A 3 2.78 -7.46 18.04
CA ALA A 3 1.79 -6.61 18.70
C ALA A 3 1.75 -5.17 18.12
N ALA A 4 2.92 -4.60 17.82
CA ALA A 4 3.00 -3.21 17.35
C ALA A 4 2.34 -3.00 15.97
N ALA A 5 2.43 -3.97 15.07
CA ALA A 5 1.80 -3.90 13.76
C ALA A 5 0.26 -3.94 13.87
N ALA A 6 -0.28 -4.81 14.73
CA ALA A 6 -1.71 -4.90 14.97
C ALA A 6 -2.26 -3.62 15.64
N ASP A 7 -1.52 -3.04 16.59
CA ASP A 7 -1.89 -1.78 17.23
C ASP A 7 -1.87 -0.60 16.25
N VAL A 8 -0.90 -0.55 15.33
CA VAL A 8 -0.84 0.46 14.26
C VAL A 8 -2.02 0.33 13.30
N VAL A 9 -2.41 -0.89 12.93
CA VAL A 9 -3.61 -1.13 12.10
C VAL A 9 -4.87 -0.69 12.84
N ALA A 10 -5.03 -1.10 14.11
CA ALA A 10 -6.19 -0.77 14.94
C ALA A 10 -6.30 0.74 15.22
N ALA A 11 -5.17 1.46 15.29
CA ALA A 11 -5.12 2.91 15.47
C ALA A 11 -5.34 3.71 14.18
N GLY A 12 -5.64 3.07 13.05
CA GLY A 12 -5.83 3.75 11.77
C GLY A 12 -4.53 4.16 11.08
N GLY A 13 -3.38 3.58 11.47
CA GLY A 13 -2.08 3.88 10.89
C GLY A 13 -2.00 3.59 9.39
N VAL A 14 -2.78 2.63 8.88
CA VAL A 14 -2.90 2.35 7.44
C VAL A 14 -3.43 3.56 6.69
N ALA A 15 -4.49 4.20 7.19
CA ALA A 15 -5.08 5.38 6.56
C ALA A 15 -4.14 6.58 6.61
N ALA A 16 -3.49 6.81 7.76
CA ALA A 16 -2.52 7.91 7.89
C ALA A 16 -1.32 7.74 6.94
N LEU A 17 -0.81 6.52 6.78
CA LEU A 17 0.25 6.23 5.81
C LEU A 17 -0.24 6.42 4.38
N LEU A 18 -1.49 6.04 4.08
CA LEU A 18 -2.07 6.24 2.76
C LEU A 18 -2.24 7.72 2.42
N ASP A 19 -2.62 8.56 3.38
CA ASP A 19 -2.71 10.01 3.18
C ASP A 19 -1.33 10.60 2.89
N VAL A 20 -0.27 10.10 3.53
CA VAL A 20 1.12 10.48 3.18
C VAL A 20 1.48 10.00 1.77
N VAL A 21 0.99 8.84 1.32
CA VAL A 21 1.16 8.38 -0.07
C VAL A 21 0.40 9.28 -1.07
N ARG A 22 -0.77 9.81 -0.71
CA ARG A 22 -1.57 10.69 -1.58
C ARG A 22 -0.99 12.10 -1.69
N ASP A 23 -0.74 12.73 -0.55
CA ASP A 23 -0.46 14.18 -0.48
C ASP A 23 1.01 14.49 -0.13
N GLY A 24 1.82 13.47 0.09
CA GLY A 24 3.21 13.62 0.50
C GLY A 24 4.15 14.18 -0.57
N HIS A 25 5.32 14.62 -0.12
CA HIS A 25 6.46 14.90 -0.99
C HIS A 25 7.05 13.59 -1.53
N PRO A 26 7.76 13.56 -2.68
CA PRO A 26 8.29 12.31 -3.27
C PRO A 26 9.10 11.42 -2.31
N ARG A 27 9.84 12.03 -1.38
CA ARG A 27 10.58 11.29 -0.34
C ARG A 27 9.67 10.66 0.72
N GLY A 28 8.55 11.32 1.04
CA GLY A 28 7.52 10.79 1.96
C GLY A 28 6.76 9.61 1.35
N HIS A 29 6.53 9.62 0.04
CA HIS A 29 5.89 8.52 -0.69
C HIS A 29 6.64 7.19 -0.53
N ALA A 30 7.97 7.21 -0.71
CA ALA A 30 8.77 5.99 -0.62
C ALA A 30 8.78 5.40 0.79
N THR A 31 8.93 6.23 1.82
CA THR A 31 8.91 5.77 3.22
C THR A 31 7.53 5.28 3.63
N ALA A 32 6.45 5.95 3.20
CA ALA A 32 5.10 5.51 3.50
C ALA A 32 4.74 4.20 2.80
N ALA A 33 5.10 4.05 1.52
CA ALA A 33 4.94 2.80 0.78
C ALA A 33 5.73 1.64 1.41
N TRP A 34 6.96 1.90 1.89
CA TRP A 34 7.75 0.91 2.61
C TRP A 34 7.06 0.49 3.92
N ALA A 35 6.62 1.44 4.72
CA ALA A 35 5.92 1.16 5.98
C ALA A 35 4.62 0.37 5.75
N LEU A 36 3.86 0.70 4.71
CA LEU A 36 2.67 -0.06 4.31
C LEU A 36 3.03 -1.51 3.92
N THR A 37 4.11 -1.71 3.18
CA THR A 37 4.58 -3.05 2.79
C THR A 37 4.91 -3.89 4.03
N GLU A 38 5.71 -3.34 4.96
CA GLU A 38 6.07 -4.04 6.19
C GLU A 38 4.86 -4.32 7.09
N LEU A 39 3.89 -3.40 7.12
CA LEU A 39 2.67 -3.57 7.89
C LEU A 39 1.80 -4.70 7.36
N ILE A 40 1.63 -4.79 6.02
CA ILE A 40 0.91 -5.89 5.36
C ILE A 40 1.60 -7.23 5.62
N ARG A 41 2.93 -7.29 5.46
CA ARG A 41 3.72 -8.49 5.73
C ARG A 41 3.64 -8.95 7.18
N SER A 42 3.53 -7.99 8.10
CA SER A 42 3.43 -8.27 9.53
C SER A 42 2.01 -8.65 9.96
N HIS A 43 0.99 -8.12 9.29
CA HIS A 43 -0.40 -8.36 9.63
C HIS A 43 -1.32 -8.30 8.40
N THR A 44 -1.86 -9.46 8.01
CA THR A 44 -2.72 -9.60 6.83
C THR A 44 -3.97 -8.70 6.88
N ALA A 45 -4.48 -8.37 8.06
CA ALA A 45 -5.59 -7.42 8.22
C ALA A 45 -5.26 -6.00 7.72
N ALA A 46 -3.98 -5.64 7.65
CA ALA A 46 -3.56 -4.36 7.07
C ALA A 46 -3.83 -4.28 5.57
N ALA A 47 -3.79 -5.41 4.84
CA ALA A 47 -4.13 -5.44 3.43
C ALA A 47 -5.62 -5.13 3.21
N ALA A 48 -6.50 -5.71 4.03
CA ALA A 48 -7.93 -5.43 4.03
C ALA A 48 -8.18 -3.93 4.28
N ALA A 49 -7.59 -3.41 5.36
CA ALA A 49 -7.74 -2.02 5.75
C ALA A 49 -7.23 -1.05 4.67
N LEU A 50 -6.14 -1.41 3.98
CA LEU A 50 -5.58 -0.59 2.91
C LEU A 50 -6.47 -0.61 1.66
N PHE A 51 -7.04 -1.77 1.34
CA PHE A 51 -8.02 -1.90 0.26
C PHE A 51 -9.28 -1.07 0.57
N ASP A 52 -9.85 -1.23 1.76
CA ASP A 52 -11.04 -0.51 2.21
C ASP A 52 -10.82 1.01 2.27
N ALA A 53 -9.59 1.47 2.54
CA ALA A 53 -9.21 2.87 2.50
C ALA A 53 -9.00 3.43 1.07
N GLY A 54 -9.17 2.61 0.02
CA GLY A 54 -8.94 2.98 -1.36
C GLY A 54 -7.46 3.15 -1.70
N GLY A 55 -6.62 2.26 -1.17
CA GLY A 55 -5.15 2.31 -1.31
C GLY A 55 -4.62 1.92 -2.69
N VAL A 56 -5.43 1.29 -3.53
CA VAL A 56 -5.02 0.80 -4.86
C VAL A 56 -4.54 1.91 -5.78
N LEU A 57 -5.36 2.97 -5.98
CA LEU A 57 -5.02 4.06 -6.89
C LEU A 57 -3.77 4.85 -6.47
N PRO A 58 -3.63 5.29 -5.20
CA PRO A 58 -2.44 6.01 -4.75
C PRO A 58 -1.16 5.18 -4.89
N LEU A 59 -1.21 3.88 -4.62
CA LEU A 59 -0.06 3.00 -4.82
C LEU A 59 0.28 2.86 -6.31
N LEU A 60 -0.71 2.74 -7.20
CA LEU A 60 -0.48 2.71 -8.65
C LEU A 60 0.15 4.01 -9.16
N ASP A 61 -0.24 5.16 -8.62
CA ASP A 61 0.38 6.44 -8.95
C ASP A 61 1.84 6.47 -8.51
N VAL A 62 2.15 6.00 -7.30
CA VAL A 62 3.56 5.87 -6.86
C VAL A 62 4.34 4.88 -7.73
N VAL A 63 3.74 3.79 -8.21
CA VAL A 63 4.39 2.87 -9.16
C VAL A 63 4.71 3.57 -10.50
N ARG A 64 3.89 4.53 -10.93
CA ARG A 64 4.07 5.23 -12.22
C ARG A 64 5.01 6.44 -12.12
N SER A 65 4.86 7.27 -11.08
CA SER A 65 5.55 8.55 -10.95
C SER A 65 6.53 8.64 -9.78
N GLY A 66 6.57 7.63 -8.91
CA GLY A 66 7.51 7.59 -7.78
C GLY A 66 8.96 7.38 -8.22
N ASP A 67 9.89 7.62 -7.30
CA ASP A 67 11.30 7.30 -7.50
C ASP A 67 11.55 5.77 -7.48
N VAL A 68 12.79 5.33 -7.72
CA VAL A 68 13.14 3.89 -7.74
C VAL A 68 12.68 3.16 -6.47
N HIS A 69 12.77 3.80 -5.31
CA HIS A 69 12.40 3.20 -4.04
C HIS A 69 10.88 3.18 -3.87
N GLY A 70 10.21 4.30 -4.12
CA GLY A 70 8.75 4.41 -4.08
C GLY A 70 8.09 3.40 -5.01
N ARG A 71 8.58 3.25 -6.24
CA ARG A 71 8.05 2.25 -7.18
C ARG A 71 8.19 0.83 -6.66
N SER A 72 9.39 0.44 -6.22
CA SER A 72 9.60 -0.92 -5.67
C SER A 72 8.73 -1.21 -4.47
N HIS A 73 8.61 -0.26 -3.54
CA HIS A 73 7.79 -0.45 -2.34
C HIS A 73 6.30 -0.47 -2.65
N ALA A 74 5.81 0.40 -3.55
CA ALA A 74 4.42 0.42 -3.93
C ALA A 74 4.01 -0.84 -4.71
N SER A 75 4.86 -1.34 -5.62
CA SER A 75 4.65 -2.63 -6.28
C SER A 75 4.62 -3.79 -5.29
N ALA A 76 5.51 -3.78 -4.29
CA ALA A 76 5.50 -4.80 -3.24
C ALA A 76 4.20 -4.76 -2.40
N ALA A 77 3.78 -3.57 -1.96
CA ALA A 77 2.53 -3.40 -1.22
C ALA A 77 1.31 -3.88 -2.01
N LEU A 78 1.23 -3.56 -3.32
CA LEU A 78 0.16 -4.05 -4.20
C LEU A 78 0.18 -5.57 -4.34
N LYS A 79 1.36 -6.17 -4.53
CA LYS A 79 1.48 -7.63 -4.63
C LYS A 79 1.01 -8.33 -3.36
N GLU A 80 1.50 -7.87 -2.20
CA GLU A 80 1.10 -8.43 -0.90
C GLU A 80 -0.41 -8.22 -0.66
N MET A 81 -0.95 -7.05 -1.03
CA MET A 81 -2.39 -6.81 -0.96
C MET A 81 -3.17 -7.81 -1.81
N LEU A 82 -2.77 -8.07 -3.05
CA LEU A 82 -3.43 -9.03 -3.93
C LEU A 82 -3.33 -10.47 -3.41
N GLU A 83 -2.22 -10.82 -2.77
CA GLU A 83 -2.00 -12.13 -2.19
C GLU A 83 -2.96 -12.41 -1.02
N TYR A 84 -3.23 -11.40 -0.18
CA TYR A 84 -4.16 -11.52 0.95
C TYR A 84 -5.62 -11.15 0.61
N HIS A 85 -5.84 -10.33 -0.42
CA HIS A 85 -7.13 -9.82 -0.87
C HIS A 85 -7.25 -9.90 -2.40
N PRO A 86 -7.52 -11.09 -2.96
CA PRO A 86 -7.62 -11.27 -4.41
C PRO A 86 -8.76 -10.47 -5.05
N ALA A 87 -9.76 -10.05 -4.27
CA ALA A 87 -10.81 -9.13 -4.73
C ALA A 87 -10.26 -7.76 -5.19
N ALA A 88 -9.11 -7.34 -4.65
CA ALA A 88 -8.43 -6.12 -5.08
C ALA A 88 -7.89 -6.20 -6.52
N ALA A 89 -7.82 -7.40 -7.12
CA ALA A 89 -7.36 -7.57 -8.49
C ALA A 89 -8.25 -6.86 -9.52
N ALA A 90 -9.55 -6.78 -9.27
CA ALA A 90 -10.47 -6.05 -10.14
C ALA A 90 -10.15 -4.55 -10.14
N ASP A 91 -9.95 -3.96 -8.95
CA ASP A 91 -9.62 -2.54 -8.81
C ASP A 91 -8.23 -2.20 -9.36
N VAL A 92 -7.25 -3.10 -9.23
CA VAL A 92 -5.92 -2.94 -9.85
C VAL A 92 -6.04 -3.00 -11.38
N ALA A 93 -6.91 -3.88 -11.90
CA ALA A 93 -7.16 -3.97 -13.35
C ALA A 93 -7.85 -2.72 -13.89
N ASP A 94 -8.91 -2.27 -13.22
CA ASP A 94 -9.69 -1.09 -13.58
C ASP A 94 -8.90 0.22 -13.42
N GLY A 95 -8.00 0.29 -12.43
CA GLY A 95 -7.03 1.37 -12.26
C GLY A 95 -5.90 1.38 -13.30
N GLY A 96 -5.85 0.41 -14.22
CA GLY A 96 -4.85 0.29 -15.28
C GLY A 96 -3.48 -0.23 -14.81
N GLY A 97 -3.43 -0.98 -13.70
CA GLY A 97 -2.22 -1.54 -13.10
C GLY A 97 -1.76 -2.89 -13.66
N VAL A 98 -2.64 -3.61 -14.35
CA VAL A 98 -2.37 -4.97 -14.88
C VAL A 98 -1.32 -5.04 -15.99
N ALA A 99 -0.85 -3.90 -16.53
CA ALA A 99 0.18 -3.91 -17.56
C ALA A 99 1.62 -3.91 -17.02
N THR A 100 1.88 -3.79 -15.71
CA THR A 100 3.25 -3.53 -15.21
C THR A 100 3.60 -4.09 -13.83
N LEU A 101 2.77 -4.93 -13.21
CA LEU A 101 3.13 -5.66 -11.98
C LEU A 101 3.71 -7.05 -12.29
#